data_AF-A0A935W8I1-F1
#
_entry.id   AF-A0A935W8I1-F1
#
_cell.length_a   1.000
_cell.length_b   1.000
_cell.length_c   1.000
_cell.angle_alpha   90.00
_cell.angle_beta   90.00
_cell.angle_gamma   90.00
#
_symmetry.space_group_name_H-M   'P 1'
#
loop_
_entity.id
_entity.type
_entity.pdbx_description
1 polymer ?
#
loop_
_entity_poly.entity_id
_entity_poly.type
_entity_poly.pdbx_seq_one_letter_code
_entity_poly.pdbx_strand_id
1 'polypeptide(L)'
;MKSTIILLGGFYNIAFAVFHLLFWKIFKWNKELKRMNYVNGNILQILNLSLTFVFIIFAYISLLYTNELISTQLGKVLLKLIAFFWFFRALQQIYFFGLKNIISAALFILFLTGSLIYLISSF
;
A
#
# COMPACT_ATOMS: atom_id res chain seq x y z
N MET A 1 -9.96 -12.46 -16.78
CA MET A 1 -8.90 -12.82 -15.81
C MET A 1 -8.16 -11.59 -15.30
N LYS A 2 -7.51 -10.79 -16.17
CA LYS A 2 -6.79 -9.56 -15.74
C LYS A 2 -7.67 -8.56 -14.98
N SER A 3 -8.91 -8.34 -15.45
CA SER A 3 -9.88 -7.48 -14.77
C SER A 3 -10.15 -7.93 -13.33
N THR A 4 -10.41 -9.22 -13.11
CA THR A 4 -10.63 -9.80 -11.78
C THR A 4 -9.42 -9.58 -10.86
N ILE A 5 -8.19 -9.74 -11.36
CA ILE A 5 -6.96 -9.54 -10.57
C ILE A 5 -6.82 -8.07 -10.16
N ILE A 6 -7.08 -7.13 -11.07
CA ILE A 6 -7.04 -5.69 -10.75
C ILE A 6 -8.13 -5.32 -9.73
N LEU A 7 -9.34 -5.88 -9.84
CA LEU A 7 -10.41 -5.67 -8.86
C LEU A 7 -10.00 -6.17 -7.47
N LEU A 8 -9.39 -7.35 -7.38
CA LEU A 8 -8.81 -7.86 -6.13
C LEU A 8 -7.70 -6.93 -5.61
N GLY A 9 -6.86 -6.38 -6.48
CA GLY A 9 -5.90 -5.33 -6.14
C GLY A 9 -6.57 -4.09 -5.56
N GLY A 10 -7.72 -3.69 -6.10
CA GLY A 10 -8.53 -2.59 -5.57
C GLY A 10 -8.96 -2.84 -4.12
N PHE A 11 -9.58 -3.99 -3.84
CA PHE A 11 -9.97 -4.37 -2.47
C PHE A 11 -8.77 -4.55 -1.54
N TYR A 12 -7.65 -5.07 -2.05
CA TYR A 12 -6.39 -5.16 -1.32
C TYR A 12 -5.92 -3.77 -0.84
N ASN A 13 -5.98 -2.75 -1.71
CA ASN A 13 -5.64 -1.38 -1.32
C ASN A 13 -6.62 -0.77 -0.31
N ILE A 14 -7.93 -1.08 -0.41
CA ILE A 14 -8.91 -0.69 0.61
C ILE A 14 -8.54 -1.28 1.96
N ALA A 15 -8.22 -2.56 2.02
CA ALA A 15 -7.80 -3.22 3.25
C ALA A 15 -6.57 -2.54 3.87
N PHE A 16 -5.60 -2.12 3.04
CA PHE A 16 -4.44 -1.36 3.48
C PHE A 16 -4.75 0.05 3.97
N ALA A 17 -5.66 0.77 3.32
CA ALA A 17 -6.13 2.07 3.79
C ALA A 17 -6.76 1.94 5.19
N VAL A 18 -7.67 0.97 5.36
CA VAL A 18 -8.28 0.67 6.67
C VAL A 18 -7.22 0.29 7.71
N PHE A 19 -6.27 -0.59 7.35
CA PHE A 19 -5.17 -0.96 8.24
C PHE A 19 -4.37 0.25 8.73
N HIS A 20 -4.07 1.23 7.86
CA HIS A 20 -3.34 2.45 8.25
C HIS A 20 -4.19 3.39 9.13
N LEU A 21 -5.49 3.46 8.90
CA LEU A 21 -6.43 4.16 9.79
C LEU A 21 -6.50 3.52 11.18
N LEU A 22 -6.19 2.23 11.30
CA LEU A 22 -6.15 1.55 12.60
C LEU A 22 -4.83 1.76 13.37
N PHE A 23 -3.82 2.42 12.80
CA PHE A 23 -2.53 2.64 13.47
C PHE A 23 -2.67 3.39 14.79
N TRP A 24 -3.61 4.35 14.86
CA TRP A 24 -3.90 5.05 16.10
C TRP A 24 -4.30 4.13 17.25
N LYS A 25 -4.99 3.03 16.94
CA LYS A 25 -5.41 2.02 17.92
C LYS A 25 -4.34 0.95 18.13
N ILE A 26 -3.81 0.35 17.05
CA ILE A 26 -2.88 -0.78 17.10
C ILE A 26 -1.56 -0.38 17.76
N PHE A 27 -1.02 0.79 17.39
CA PHE A 27 0.26 1.29 17.89
C PHE A 27 0.11 2.34 18.99
N LYS A 28 -1.11 2.54 19.50
CA LYS A 28 -1.42 3.49 20.60
C LYS A 28 -0.86 4.89 20.33
N TRP A 29 -0.99 5.40 19.10
CA TRP A 29 -0.40 6.68 18.71
C TRP A 29 -0.92 7.87 19.51
N ASN A 30 -2.11 7.76 20.11
CA ASN A 30 -2.61 8.74 21.07
C ASN A 30 -1.68 8.95 22.28
N LYS A 31 -0.84 7.96 22.62
CA LYS A 31 0.17 8.00 23.67
C LYS A 31 1.58 8.09 23.10
N GLU A 32 1.93 7.23 22.15
CA GLU A 32 3.31 7.12 21.67
C GLU A 32 3.76 8.36 20.88
N LEU A 33 2.91 8.96 20.05
CA LEU A 33 3.29 10.16 19.30
C LEU A 33 3.47 11.39 20.19
N LYS A 34 2.80 11.44 21.34
CA LYS A 34 2.97 12.53 22.32
C LYS A 34 4.32 12.49 23.03
N ARG A 35 5.00 11.33 23.00
CA ARG A 35 6.37 11.19 23.52
C ARG A 35 7.42 11.69 22.54
N MET A 36 7.05 11.80 21.26
CA MET A 36 7.89 12.45 20.25
C MET A 36 7.77 13.96 20.37
N ASN A 37 8.77 14.70 19.85
CA ASN A 37 8.62 16.14 19.73
C ASN A 37 7.44 16.48 18.80
N TYR A 38 6.86 17.66 19.00
CA TYR A 38 5.66 18.10 18.31
C TYR A 38 5.78 18.00 16.78
N VAL A 39 6.91 18.41 16.21
CA VAL A 39 7.12 18.43 14.76
C VAL A 39 7.17 17.02 14.19
N ASN A 40 8.03 16.15 14.71
CA ASN A 40 8.22 14.79 14.20
C ASN A 40 6.98 13.92 14.41
N GLY A 41 6.28 14.08 15.55
CA GLY A 41 5.03 13.37 15.81
C GLY A 41 3.93 13.74 14.80
N ASN A 42 3.81 15.01 14.43
CA ASN A 42 2.86 15.46 13.42
C ASN A 42 3.28 15.06 12.00
N ILE A 43 4.57 15.11 11.65
CA ILE A 43 5.07 14.63 10.36
C ILE A 43 4.69 13.16 10.16
N LEU A 44 4.86 12.31 11.18
CA LEU A 44 4.51 10.89 11.07
C LEU A 44 3.00 10.67 10.82
N GLN A 45 2.13 11.49 11.44
CA GLN A 45 0.69 11.44 11.18
C GLN A 45 0.34 11.88 9.76
N ILE A 46 0.94 12.98 9.30
CA ILE A 46 0.73 13.49 7.94
C ILE A 46 1.17 12.44 6.92
N LEU A 47 2.34 11.82 7.11
CA LEU A 47 2.83 10.75 6.23
C LEU A 47 1.88 9.55 6.22
N ASN A 48 1.34 9.15 7.37
CA ASN A 48 0.36 8.06 7.46
C ASN A 48 -0.93 8.38 6.69
N LEU A 49 -1.46 9.60 6.85
CA LEU A 49 -2.67 10.04 6.15
C LEU A 49 -2.45 10.17 4.64
N SER A 50 -1.34 10.77 4.22
CA SER A 50 -0.97 10.87 2.81
C SER A 50 -0.82 9.49 2.17
N LEU A 51 -0.19 8.55 2.87
CA LEU A 51 -0.05 7.18 2.38
C LEU A 51 -1.41 6.45 2.32
N THR A 52 -2.26 6.64 3.33
CA THR A 52 -3.64 6.13 3.33
C THR A 52 -4.42 6.66 2.12
N PHE A 53 -4.27 7.95 1.82
CA PHE A 53 -4.90 8.58 0.67
C PHE A 53 -4.41 7.99 -0.66
N VAL A 54 -3.11 7.71 -0.79
CA VAL A 54 -2.55 7.01 -1.97
C VAL A 54 -3.19 5.63 -2.14
N PHE A 55 -3.37 4.85 -1.08
CA PHE A 55 -4.08 3.56 -1.17
C PHE A 55 -5.53 3.72 -1.63
N ILE A 56 -6.22 4.77 -1.16
CA ILE A 56 -7.58 5.07 -1.64
C ILE A 56 -7.57 5.40 -3.13
N ILE A 57 -6.59 6.17 -3.63
CA ILE A 57 -6.44 6.44 -5.07
C ILE A 57 -6.23 5.14 -5.84
N PHE A 58 -5.31 4.28 -5.38
CA PHE A 58 -5.04 2.99 -6.03
C PHE A 58 -6.28 2.09 -6.05
N ALA A 59 -7.04 2.06 -4.96
CA ALA A 59 -8.33 1.35 -4.91
C ALA A 59 -9.33 1.93 -5.90
N TYR A 60 -9.53 3.26 -5.89
CA TYR A 60 -10.47 3.96 -6.73
C TYR A 60 -10.22 3.69 -8.22
N ILE A 61 -8.99 3.87 -8.69
CA ILE A 61 -8.65 3.61 -10.11
C ILE A 61 -8.77 2.12 -10.46
N SER A 62 -8.41 1.23 -9.54
CA SER A 62 -8.47 -0.22 -9.80
C SER A 62 -9.90 -0.73 -9.92
N LEU A 63 -10.84 -0.17 -9.13
CA LEU A 63 -12.23 -0.60 -9.08
C LEU A 63 -13.10 0.06 -10.14
N LEU A 64 -12.86 1.33 -10.45
CA LEU A 64 -13.74 2.11 -11.34
C LEU A 64 -13.20 2.27 -12.76
N TYR A 65 -11.88 2.15 -12.96
CA TYR A 65 -11.21 2.36 -14.25
C TYR A 65 -10.43 1.13 -14.70
N THR A 66 -10.89 -0.07 -14.32
CA THR A 66 -10.23 -1.34 -14.65
C THR A 66 -10.04 -1.52 -16.15
N ASN A 67 -11.03 -1.12 -16.95
CA ASN A 67 -10.99 -1.29 -18.41
C ASN A 67 -9.94 -0.38 -19.03
N GLU A 68 -9.87 0.87 -18.59
CA GLU A 68 -8.89 1.88 -19.01
C GLU A 68 -7.47 1.46 -18.60
N LEU A 69 -7.30 0.88 -17.41
CA LEU A 69 -6.02 0.37 -16.92
C LEU A 69 -5.45 -0.74 -17.82
N ILE A 70 -6.30 -1.61 -18.36
CA ILE A 70 -5.88 -2.74 -19.21
C ILE A 70 -5.71 -2.32 -20.68
N SER A 71 -6.60 -1.46 -21.18
CA SER A 71 -6.69 -1.15 -22.61
C SER A 71 -5.72 -0.05 -23.07
N THR A 72 -5.34 0.87 -22.19
CA THR A 72 -4.54 2.04 -22.56
C THR A 72 -3.06 1.89 -22.19
N GLN A 73 -2.18 2.56 -22.94
CA GLN A 73 -0.76 2.60 -22.63
C GLN A 73 -0.50 3.27 -21.27
N LEU A 74 -1.20 4.39 -21.00
CA LEU A 74 -1.11 5.08 -19.71
C LEU A 74 -1.57 4.17 -18.56
N GLY A 75 -2.67 3.45 -18.75
CA GLY A 75 -3.18 2.47 -17.79
C GLY A 75 -2.16 1.40 -17.43
N LYS A 76 -1.51 0.81 -18.43
CA LYS A 76 -0.44 -0.18 -18.22
C LYS A 76 0.77 0.39 -17.49
N VAL A 77 1.13 1.65 -17.77
CA VAL A 77 2.20 2.34 -17.02
C VAL A 77 1.78 2.54 -15.56
N LEU A 78 0.54 2.98 -15.30
CA LEU A 78 0.03 3.12 -13.94
C LEU A 78 0.06 1.80 -13.17
N LEU A 79 -0.35 0.69 -13.78
CA LEU A 79 -0.24 -0.65 -13.16
C LEU A 79 1.21 -0.98 -12.77
N LYS A 80 2.19 -0.70 -13.62
CA LYS A 80 3.61 -0.89 -13.31
C LYS A 80 4.10 0.01 -12.18
N LEU A 81 3.65 1.26 -12.13
CA LEU A 81 4.01 2.19 -11.06
C LEU A 81 3.44 1.74 -9.70
N ILE A 82 2.21 1.23 -9.67
CA ILE A 82 1.61 0.65 -8.46
C ILE A 82 2.36 -0.62 -8.04
N ALA A 83 2.72 -1.48 -9.00
CA ALA A 83 3.53 -2.66 -8.73
C ALA A 83 4.90 -2.29 -8.13
N PHE A 84 5.56 -1.28 -8.70
CA PHE A 84 6.84 -0.78 -8.21
C PHE A 84 6.73 -0.14 -6.83
N PHE A 85 5.65 0.61 -6.58
CA PHE A 85 5.34 1.15 -5.25
C PHE A 85 5.30 0.05 -4.19
N TRP A 86 4.55 -1.03 -4.44
CA TRP A 86 4.43 -2.15 -3.50
C TRP A 86 5.74 -2.92 -3.35
N PHE A 87 6.51 -3.08 -4.43
CA PHE A 87 7.84 -3.69 -4.37
C PHE A 87 8.81 -2.85 -3.52
N PHE A 88 8.86 -1.54 -3.76
CA PHE A 88 9.66 -0.63 -2.96
C PHE A 88 9.25 -0.67 -1.48
N ARG A 89 7.94 -0.74 -1.19
CA ARG A 89 7.46 -0.94 0.18
C ARG A 89 7.91 -2.27 0.78
N ALA A 90 7.97 -3.35 0.00
CA ALA A 90 8.51 -4.63 0.46
C ALA A 90 10.00 -4.51 0.80
N LEU A 91 10.81 -3.82 -0.01
CA LEU A 91 12.23 -3.58 0.29
C LEU A 91 12.44 -2.79 1.58
N GLN A 92 11.61 -1.78 1.84
CA GLN A 92 11.62 -1.05 3.11
C GLN A 92 11.36 -1.96 4.31
N GLN A 93 10.55 -3.01 4.15
CA GLN A 93 10.31 -3.98 5.23
C GLN A 93 11.59 -4.73 5.60
N ILE A 94 12.38 -5.13 4.59
CA ILE A 94 13.69 -5.77 4.81
C ILE A 94 14.64 -4.79 5.51
N TYR A 95 14.75 -3.57 5.00
CA TYR A 95 15.73 -2.60 5.48
C TYR A 95 15.45 -2.13 6.91
N PHE A 96 14.20 -1.75 7.23
CA PHE A 96 13.86 -1.13 8.53
C PHE A 96 13.49 -2.15 9.62
N PHE A 97 12.89 -3.29 9.26
CA PHE A 97 12.39 -4.26 10.23
C PHE A 97 13.12 -5.61 10.20
N GLY A 98 13.86 -5.90 9.12
CA GLY A 98 14.42 -7.22 8.85
C GLY A 98 13.33 -8.29 8.69
N LEU A 99 13.73 -9.54 8.39
CA LEU A 99 12.80 -10.66 8.20
C LEU A 99 12.89 -11.74 9.29
N LYS A 100 13.51 -11.42 10.43
CA LYS A 100 13.66 -12.38 11.54
C LYS A 100 12.36 -12.60 12.32
N ASN A 101 11.48 -11.62 12.34
CA ASN A 101 10.19 -11.69 13.03
C ASN A 101 9.08 -12.16 12.05
N ILE A 102 8.23 -13.09 12.49
CA ILE A 102 7.18 -13.67 11.65
C ILE A 102 6.17 -12.64 11.13
N ILE A 103 5.83 -11.61 11.91
CA ILE A 103 4.94 -10.54 11.48
C ILE A 103 5.61 -9.71 10.38
N SER A 104 6.91 -9.42 10.53
CA SER A 104 7.67 -8.71 9.51
C SER A 104 7.77 -9.51 8.21
N ALA A 105 8.03 -10.82 8.30
CA ALA A 105 8.03 -11.72 7.15
C ALA A 105 6.67 -11.81 6.47
N ALA A 106 5.58 -11.90 7.25
CA ALA A 106 4.21 -11.91 6.72
C ALA A 106 3.88 -10.61 6.00
N LEU A 107 4.22 -9.44 6.57
CA LEU A 107 4.04 -8.14 5.93
C LEU A 107 4.86 -8.02 4.64
N PHE A 108 6.11 -8.51 4.64
CA PHE A 108 6.93 -8.54 3.44
C PHE A 108 6.27 -9.34 2.30
N ILE A 109 5.81 -10.56 2.60
CA ILE A 109 5.10 -11.41 1.62
C ILE A 109 3.81 -10.72 1.15
N LEU A 110 3.09 -10.07 2.05
CA LEU A 110 1.88 -9.32 1.72
C LEU A 110 2.18 -8.18 0.73
N PHE A 111 3.20 -7.36 1.00
CA PHE A 111 3.63 -6.30 0.08
C PHE A 111 4.11 -6.83 -1.27
N LEU A 112 4.86 -7.94 -1.29
CA LEU A 112 5.29 -8.58 -2.53
C LEU A 112 4.09 -9.11 -3.33
N THR A 113 3.08 -9.65 -2.66
CA THR A 113 1.82 -10.06 -3.28
C THR A 113 1.13 -8.87 -3.95
N GLY A 114 1.05 -7.72 -3.27
CA GLY A 114 0.57 -6.47 -3.86
C GLY A 114 1.31 -6.10 -5.14
N SER A 115 2.65 -6.21 -5.14
CA SER A 115 3.45 -5.96 -6.34
C SER A 115 3.10 -6.90 -7.49
N LEU A 116 3.00 -8.21 -7.21
CA LEU A 116 2.70 -9.23 -8.22
C LEU A 116 1.30 -9.08 -8.83
N ILE A 117 0.28 -8.74 -8.03
CA ILE A 117 -1.09 -8.47 -8.50
C ILE A 117 -1.08 -7.45 -9.65
N TYR A 118 -0.39 -6.33 -9.44
CA TYR A 118 -0.35 -5.24 -10.42
C TYR A 118 0.64 -5.51 -11.56
N LEU A 119 1.78 -6.16 -11.29
CA LEU A 119 2.78 -6.46 -12.30
C LEU A 119 2.25 -7.44 -13.36
N ILE A 120 1.63 -8.54 -12.93
CA ILE A 120 1.05 -9.55 -13.84
C ILE A 120 -0.08 -8.95 -14.67
N SER A 121 -0.83 -8.01 -14.11
CA SER A 121 -1.92 -7.33 -14.82
C SER A 121 -1.44 -6.31 -15.86
N SER A 122 -0.15 -5.93 -15.83
CA SER A 122 0.42 -4.87 -16.68
C SER A 122 0.94 -5.35 -18.05
N PHE A 123 1.11 -6.66 -18.22
CA PHE A 123 1.41 -7.35 -19.48
C PHE A 123 0.12 -7.95 -20.01
#